data_AF-A0A5B7IFV3-F1
#
_entry.id   AF-A0A5B7IFV3-F1
#
_cell.length_a   1.000
_cell.length_b   1.000
_cell.length_c   1.000
_cell.angle_alpha   90.00
_cell.angle_beta   90.00
_cell.angle_gamma   90.00
#
_symmetry.space_group_name_H-M   'P 1'
#
loop_
_entity.id
_entity.type
_entity.pdbx_description
1 polymer ?
#
loop_
_entity_poly.entity_id
_entity_poly.type
_entity_poly.pdbx_seq_one_letter_code
_entity_poly.pdbx_strand_id
1 'polypeptide(L)'
;MNTLCFQSEDGSRSEAVAMEVTESDIKGTSGTGTPLAEDSNTESPTRQQSAATQHQMKLIKPLLSSASRLGKALAELFGLLVKLCVGSPLRQRRGQQVATPITPPSASARAVASALAHLLYAGLSWTPPPASPVPKFRLTFLICSVRFTNPMLFDDKKMPYHLMLQYFVSSQGLRAFFDTFEWAISAGGQDGLDSGELPEGTGEFLDTWLFLLERLVNPRTMLDSPNSLPAKSSQPGYQPFSPLKFLIHIQKVRSQSFS
;
A
#
# COMPACT_ATOMS: atom_id res chain seq x y z
N MET A 1 27.60 3.55 -17.19
CA MET A 1 26.95 3.78 -18.49
C MET A 1 26.08 2.58 -18.81
N ASN A 2 24.78 2.74 -18.62
CA ASN A 2 23.71 2.10 -19.40
C ASN A 2 22.39 2.70 -18.91
N THR A 3 22.10 3.87 -19.47
CA THR A 3 20.79 4.50 -19.51
C THR A 3 19.97 3.74 -20.53
N LEU A 4 18.80 3.22 -20.18
CA LEU A 4 17.82 2.76 -21.16
C LEU A 4 16.55 3.60 -21.02
N CYS A 5 16.29 4.37 -22.09
CA CYS A 5 15.17 5.28 -22.25
C CYS A 5 13.82 4.58 -22.11
N PHE A 6 12.93 5.24 -21.39
CA PHE A 6 11.49 5.20 -21.58
C PHE A 6 11.12 5.74 -22.97
N GLN A 7 10.27 5.02 -23.70
CA GLN A 7 9.36 5.63 -24.67
C GLN A 7 7.94 5.51 -24.13
N SER A 8 7.30 6.66 -24.04
CA SER A 8 5.90 6.85 -23.68
C SER A 8 5.02 6.50 -24.87
N GLU A 9 4.05 5.61 -24.65
CA GLU A 9 2.78 5.62 -25.38
C GLU A 9 1.64 5.38 -24.38
N ASP A 10 0.60 6.20 -24.53
CA ASP A 10 -0.58 6.31 -23.69
C ASP A 10 -1.29 4.97 -23.42
N GLY A 11 -1.71 4.77 -22.17
CA GLY A 11 -2.62 3.69 -21.79
C GLY A 11 -2.49 3.30 -20.34
N SER A 12 -3.28 3.97 -19.48
CA SER A 12 -3.51 3.71 -18.05
C SER A 12 -3.21 2.26 -17.63
N ARG A 13 -1.98 2.03 -17.17
CA ARG A 13 -1.49 0.74 -16.69
C ARG A 13 -0.96 0.98 -15.28
N SER A 14 -1.45 0.22 -14.31
CA SER A 14 -0.87 0.21 -12.96
C SER A 14 0.59 -0.22 -13.06
N GLU A 15 1.50 0.77 -13.07
CA GLU A 15 2.93 0.51 -13.02
C GLU A 15 3.31 0.16 -11.58
N ALA A 16 3.62 -1.12 -11.38
CA ALA A 16 4.35 -1.58 -10.22
C ALA A 16 5.84 -1.36 -10.51
N VAL A 17 6.45 -0.41 -9.79
CA VAL A 17 7.89 -0.17 -9.83
C VAL A 17 8.60 -1.36 -9.18
N ALA A 18 9.68 -1.81 -9.83
CA ALA A 18 10.51 -2.89 -9.31
C ALA A 18 11.26 -2.43 -8.05
N MET A 19 11.38 -3.32 -7.06
CA MET A 19 12.16 -3.07 -5.85
C MET A 19 13.66 -3.12 -6.21
N GLU A 20 14.25 -1.96 -6.47
CA GLU A 20 15.71 -1.83 -6.61
C GLU A 20 16.32 -1.48 -5.26
N VAL A 21 17.15 -2.38 -4.73
CA VAL A 21 18.02 -2.11 -3.58
C VAL A 21 19.39 -1.72 -4.14
N THR A 22 19.86 -0.52 -3.81
CA THR A 22 21.16 -0.03 -4.25
C THR A 22 22.26 -0.47 -3.27
N GLU A 23 23.49 -0.60 -3.76
CA GLU A 23 24.65 -1.09 -2.99
C GLU A 23 24.98 -0.20 -1.76
N SER A 24 24.49 1.04 -1.76
CA SER A 24 24.52 2.01 -0.66
C SER A 24 23.63 1.62 0.55
N ASP A 25 22.60 0.81 0.36
CA ASP A 25 21.59 0.51 1.40
C ASP A 25 22.06 -0.50 2.47
N ILE A 26 23.23 -1.12 2.26
CA ILE A 26 23.77 -2.17 3.13
C ILE A 26 24.90 -1.64 4.04
N LYS A 27 25.47 -0.47 3.75
CA LYS A 27 26.61 0.06 4.49
C LYS A 27 26.13 1.09 5.51
N GLY A 28 25.90 0.62 6.74
CA GLY A 28 25.64 1.50 7.88
C GLY A 28 26.69 2.60 8.01
N THR A 29 26.21 3.83 8.17
CA THR A 29 26.96 5.05 8.42
C THR A 29 28.02 4.83 9.49
N SER A 30 29.30 4.92 9.10
CA SER A 30 30.40 5.16 10.02
C SER A 30 31.29 6.25 9.41
N GLY A 31 31.23 7.42 10.02
CA GLY A 31 32.11 8.58 9.82
C GLY A 31 31.99 9.45 11.08
N THR A 32 33.01 10.14 11.58
CA THR A 32 34.29 10.54 10.98
C THR A 32 35.23 11.02 12.09
N GLY A 33 36.55 10.84 11.94
CA GLY A 33 37.54 11.47 12.83
C GLY A 33 39.02 11.16 12.51
N THR A 34 39.54 11.76 11.42
CA THR A 34 40.92 12.25 11.12
C THR A 34 42.21 11.40 11.39
N PRO A 35 43.28 11.58 10.57
CA PRO A 35 44.33 10.58 10.37
C PRO A 35 45.64 10.87 11.13
N LEU A 36 46.35 9.81 11.52
CA LEU A 36 47.81 9.82 11.64
C LEU A 36 48.38 8.51 11.10
N ALA A 37 49.45 8.65 10.32
CA ALA A 37 50.18 7.59 9.66
C ALA A 37 50.94 6.72 10.66
N GLU A 38 50.99 5.40 10.45
CA GLU A 38 52.20 4.59 10.54
C GLU A 38 51.96 3.16 10.04
N ASP A 39 53.06 2.60 9.53
CA ASP A 39 53.23 1.40 8.72
C ASP A 39 53.18 0.11 9.57
N SER A 40 52.48 -0.94 9.13
CA SER A 40 52.84 -2.33 9.43
C SER A 40 51.95 -3.34 8.71
N ASN A 41 52.60 -4.31 8.07
CA ASN A 41 52.00 -5.52 7.48
C ASN A 41 51.08 -6.22 8.49
N THR A 42 49.79 -6.31 8.17
CA THR A 42 48.88 -7.30 8.74
C THR A 42 47.97 -7.80 7.62
N GLU A 43 47.99 -9.11 7.36
CA GLU A 43 47.15 -9.77 6.37
C GLU A 43 45.67 -9.38 6.53
N SER A 44 45.12 -8.79 5.48
CA SER A 44 43.77 -8.26 5.43
C SER A 44 42.69 -9.37 5.50
N PRO A 45 41.75 -9.36 6.46
CA PRO A 45 40.53 -10.18 6.41
C PRO A 45 39.48 -9.63 5.43
N THR A 46 39.79 -8.53 4.74
CA THR A 46 38.84 -7.73 3.95
C THR A 46 38.45 -8.36 2.60
N ARG A 47 39.25 -9.27 2.05
CA ARG A 47 38.96 -9.91 0.75
C ARG A 47 37.85 -10.97 0.82
N GLN A 48 37.75 -11.71 1.92
CA GLN A 48 36.75 -12.79 2.07
C GLN A 48 35.34 -12.26 2.37
N GLN A 49 35.21 -11.12 3.08
CA GLN A 49 33.93 -10.45 3.27
C GLN A 49 33.30 -10.03 1.93
N SER A 50 34.10 -9.53 0.97
CA SER A 50 33.59 -9.10 -0.34
C SER A 50 33.00 -10.24 -1.19
N ALA A 51 33.59 -11.44 -1.15
CA ALA A 51 33.11 -12.59 -1.91
C ALA A 51 31.84 -13.20 -1.32
N ALA A 52 31.72 -13.23 0.01
CA ALA A 52 30.52 -13.67 0.71
C ALA A 52 29.35 -12.71 0.47
N THR A 53 29.58 -11.39 0.54
CA THR A 53 28.55 -10.38 0.22
C THR A 53 28.13 -10.43 -1.24
N GLN A 54 29.06 -10.63 -2.19
CA GLN A 54 28.72 -10.83 -3.60
C GLN A 54 27.91 -12.11 -3.84
N HIS A 55 28.20 -13.20 -3.12
CA HIS A 55 27.41 -14.42 -3.22
C HIS A 55 26.00 -14.24 -2.64
N GLN A 56 25.87 -13.53 -1.52
CA GLN A 56 24.57 -13.15 -0.95
C GLN A 56 23.78 -12.25 -1.91
N MET A 57 24.40 -11.25 -2.53
CA MET A 57 23.75 -10.41 -3.53
C MET A 57 23.25 -11.20 -4.76
N LYS A 58 23.96 -12.25 -5.16
CA LYS A 58 23.52 -13.17 -6.23
C LYS A 58 22.25 -13.94 -5.86
N LEU A 59 21.98 -14.16 -4.58
CA LEU A 59 20.76 -14.82 -4.08
C LEU A 59 19.62 -13.83 -3.82
N ILE A 60 19.93 -12.61 -3.39
CA ILE A 60 18.93 -11.57 -3.06
C ILE A 60 18.17 -11.08 -4.31
N LYS A 61 18.88 -10.82 -5.42
CA LYS A 61 18.26 -10.30 -6.66
C LYS A 61 17.13 -11.19 -7.21
N PRO A 62 17.32 -12.52 -7.41
CA PRO A 62 16.24 -13.37 -7.89
C PRO A 62 15.09 -13.51 -6.88
N LEU A 63 15.36 -13.42 -5.58
CA LEU A 63 14.32 -13.42 -4.55
C LEU A 63 13.44 -12.16 -4.63
N LEU A 64 14.03 -10.97 -4.74
CA LEU A 64 13.27 -9.72 -4.88
C LEU A 64 12.44 -9.70 -6.18
N SER A 65 13.01 -10.19 -7.28
CA SER A 65 12.28 -10.32 -8.56
C SER A 65 11.09 -11.28 -8.45
N SER A 66 11.26 -12.40 -7.73
CA SER A 66 10.18 -13.38 -7.52
C SER A 66 9.11 -12.83 -6.58
N ALA A 67 9.51 -12.14 -5.50
CA ALA A 67 8.61 -11.47 -4.57
C ALA A 67 7.78 -10.38 -5.25
N SER A 68 8.39 -9.59 -6.14
CA SER A 68 7.68 -8.57 -6.93
C SER A 68 6.61 -9.19 -7.84
N ARG A 69 6.95 -10.27 -8.56
CA ARG A 69 5.99 -11.02 -9.39
C ARG A 69 4.84 -11.61 -8.58
N LEU A 70 5.16 -12.17 -7.41
CA LEU A 70 4.16 -12.68 -6.47
C LEU A 70 3.23 -11.56 -6.02
N GLY A 71 3.78 -10.40 -5.61
CA GLY A 71 3.00 -9.24 -5.22
C GLY A 71 2.02 -8.82 -6.30
N LYS A 72 2.47 -8.75 -7.57
CA LYS A 72 1.58 -8.44 -8.69
C LYS A 72 0.45 -9.46 -8.85
N ALA A 73 0.77 -10.75 -8.82
CA ALA A 73 -0.24 -11.81 -8.94
C ALA A 73 -1.26 -11.76 -7.79
N LEU A 74 -0.82 -11.44 -6.56
CA LEU A 74 -1.70 -11.23 -5.41
C LEU A 74 -2.62 -10.03 -5.62
N ALA A 75 -2.10 -8.92 -6.17
CA ALA A 75 -2.91 -7.72 -6.43
C ALA A 75 -4.04 -8.02 -7.42
N GLU A 76 -3.72 -8.74 -8.49
CA GLU A 76 -4.68 -9.17 -9.50
C GLU A 76 -5.72 -10.13 -8.90
N LEU A 77 -5.29 -11.12 -8.11
CA LEU A 77 -6.18 -12.06 -7.43
C LEU A 77 -7.15 -11.33 -6.49
N PHE A 78 -6.65 -10.45 -5.62
CA PHE A 78 -7.49 -9.72 -4.66
C PHE A 78 -8.44 -8.77 -5.37
N GLY A 79 -7.98 -8.05 -6.40
CA GLY A 79 -8.85 -7.20 -7.22
C GLY A 79 -9.99 -7.98 -7.88
N LEU A 80 -9.72 -9.18 -8.39
CA LEU A 80 -10.75 -10.07 -8.96
C LEU A 80 -11.72 -10.57 -7.88
N LEU A 81 -11.23 -10.97 -6.71
CA LEU A 81 -12.09 -11.38 -5.59
C LEU A 81 -13.02 -10.25 -5.15
N VAL A 82 -12.53 -9.02 -5.08
CA VAL A 82 -13.37 -7.84 -4.78
C VAL A 82 -14.44 -7.68 -5.86
N LYS A 83 -14.07 -7.67 -7.14
CA LYS A 83 -15.02 -7.55 -8.26
C LYS A 83 -16.10 -8.64 -8.24
N LEU A 84 -15.77 -9.85 -7.79
CA LEU A 84 -16.75 -10.93 -7.58
C LEU A 84 -17.68 -10.68 -6.39
N CYS A 85 -17.17 -10.10 -5.29
CA CYS A 85 -17.95 -9.83 -4.08
C CYS A 85 -19.03 -8.76 -4.27
N VAL A 86 -18.75 -7.75 -5.10
CA VAL A 86 -19.68 -6.63 -5.36
C VAL A 86 -20.60 -6.89 -6.56
N GLY A 87 -20.35 -7.97 -7.28
CA GLY A 87 -21.06 -8.34 -8.51
C GLY A 87 -20.46 -7.64 -9.73
N SER A 88 -20.31 -8.39 -10.82
CA SER A 88 -20.11 -7.79 -12.13
C SER A 88 -21.47 -7.33 -12.66
N PRO A 89 -21.54 -6.17 -13.36
CA PRO A 89 -22.73 -5.84 -14.13
C PRO A 89 -22.98 -6.99 -15.10
N LEU A 90 -24.04 -7.78 -14.90
CA LEU A 90 -24.35 -8.89 -15.80
C LEU A 90 -24.41 -8.34 -17.22
N ARG A 91 -23.70 -8.99 -18.15
CA ARG A 91 -23.75 -8.64 -19.58
C ARG A 91 -25.20 -8.61 -20.03
N GLN A 92 -25.71 -7.42 -20.29
CA GLN A 92 -27.07 -7.21 -20.73
C GLN A 92 -27.21 -7.70 -22.18
N ARG A 93 -28.21 -8.55 -22.43
CA ARG A 93 -28.59 -8.93 -23.78
C ARG A 93 -29.08 -7.66 -24.50
N ARG A 94 -28.51 -7.39 -25.68
CA ARG A 94 -28.72 -6.17 -26.48
C ARG A 94 -30.23 -5.90 -26.66
N GLY A 95 -30.76 -4.80 -26.10
CA GLY A 95 -32.11 -4.31 -26.41
C GLY A 95 -33.00 -3.88 -25.24
N GLN A 96 -32.62 -4.10 -23.97
CA GLN A 96 -33.47 -3.72 -22.84
C GLN A 96 -32.63 -3.00 -21.78
N GLN A 97 -32.81 -1.68 -21.63
CA GLN A 97 -32.24 -0.92 -20.51
C GLN A 97 -33.03 -1.22 -19.24
N VAL A 98 -32.73 -2.35 -18.61
CA VAL A 98 -33.20 -2.63 -17.25
C VAL A 98 -32.06 -2.26 -16.31
N ALA A 99 -32.31 -1.32 -15.39
CA ALA A 99 -31.37 -1.01 -14.31
C ALA A 99 -31.04 -2.30 -13.56
N THR A 100 -29.75 -2.65 -13.45
CA THR A 100 -29.32 -3.82 -12.66
C THR A 100 -29.74 -3.61 -11.21
N PRO A 101 -30.55 -4.51 -10.62
CA PRO A 101 -31.00 -4.34 -9.25
C PRO A 101 -29.79 -4.43 -8.32
N ILE A 102 -29.67 -3.46 -7.40
CA ILE A 102 -28.68 -3.49 -6.33
C ILE A 102 -29.06 -4.63 -5.39
N THR A 103 -28.35 -5.75 -5.47
CA THR A 103 -28.58 -6.91 -4.62
C THR A 103 -27.68 -6.87 -3.39
N PRO A 104 -28.16 -7.34 -2.22
CA PRO A 104 -27.30 -7.47 -1.05
C PRO A 104 -26.21 -8.52 -1.31
N PRO A 105 -24.97 -8.28 -0.85
CA PRO A 105 -23.88 -9.23 -1.03
C PRO A 105 -24.14 -10.53 -0.27
N SER A 106 -23.74 -11.65 -0.85
CA SER A 106 -23.88 -12.97 -0.25
C SER A 106 -23.07 -13.11 1.04
N ALA A 107 -23.37 -14.13 1.86
CA ALA A 107 -22.58 -14.43 3.05
C ALA A 107 -21.10 -14.70 2.71
N SER A 108 -20.82 -15.44 1.63
CA SER A 108 -19.45 -15.70 1.16
C SER A 108 -18.75 -14.43 0.69
N ALA A 109 -19.43 -13.55 -0.04
CA ALA A 109 -18.87 -12.26 -0.46
C ALA A 109 -18.49 -11.39 0.75
N ARG A 110 -19.34 -11.34 1.77
CA ARG A 110 -19.06 -10.66 3.04
C ARG A 110 -17.86 -11.27 3.78
N ALA A 111 -17.76 -12.60 3.82
CA ALA A 111 -16.63 -13.28 4.45
C ALA A 111 -15.29 -12.97 3.73
N VAL A 112 -15.28 -12.98 2.40
CA VAL A 112 -14.11 -12.60 1.59
C VAL A 112 -13.77 -11.13 1.82
N ALA A 113 -14.74 -10.22 1.76
CA ALA A 113 -14.52 -8.80 2.01
C ALA A 113 -13.92 -8.55 3.41
N SER A 114 -14.41 -9.26 4.42
CA SER A 114 -13.87 -9.20 5.79
C SER A 114 -12.42 -9.68 5.85
N ALA A 115 -12.09 -10.82 5.25
CA ALA A 115 -10.73 -11.35 5.23
C ALA A 115 -9.75 -10.41 4.51
N LEU A 116 -10.18 -9.87 3.36
CA LEU A 116 -9.43 -8.90 2.58
C LEU A 116 -9.22 -7.58 3.35
N ALA A 117 -10.23 -7.08 4.07
CA ALA A 117 -10.08 -5.89 4.90
C ALA A 117 -9.15 -6.10 6.10
N HIS A 118 -9.12 -7.30 6.69
CA HIS A 118 -8.14 -7.66 7.71
C HIS A 118 -6.71 -7.76 7.14
N LEU A 119 -6.56 -8.26 5.91
CA LEU A 119 -5.26 -8.27 5.22
C LEU A 119 -4.74 -6.85 4.99
N LEU A 120 -5.60 -5.92 4.56
CA LEU A 120 -5.26 -4.51 4.40
C LEU A 120 -4.84 -3.87 5.72
N TYR A 121 -5.61 -4.11 6.79
CA TYR A 121 -5.26 -3.67 8.14
C TYR A 121 -3.89 -4.20 8.56
N ALA A 122 -3.64 -5.51 8.41
CA ALA A 122 -2.38 -6.14 8.79
C ALA A 122 -1.17 -5.60 8.01
N GLY A 123 -1.35 -5.25 6.74
CA GLY A 123 -0.32 -4.58 5.93
C GLY A 123 -0.05 -3.16 6.41
N LEU A 124 -1.09 -2.37 6.66
CA LEU A 124 -0.92 -0.97 7.11
C LEU A 124 -0.38 -0.89 8.55
N SER A 125 -0.73 -1.84 9.41
CA SER A 125 -0.25 -1.92 10.80
C SER A 125 1.06 -2.69 10.94
N TRP A 126 1.72 -3.05 9.84
CA TRP A 126 2.90 -3.88 9.90
C TRP A 126 4.07 -3.15 10.58
N THR A 127 4.74 -3.87 11.47
CA THR A 127 5.95 -3.41 12.15
C THR A 127 7.10 -4.37 11.88
N PRO A 128 8.29 -3.85 11.53
CA PRO A 128 9.46 -4.69 11.28
C PRO A 128 9.89 -5.45 12.55
N PRO A 129 10.47 -6.66 12.41
CA PRO A 129 11.10 -7.35 13.53
C PRO A 129 12.22 -6.50 14.16
N PRO A 130 12.53 -6.68 15.47
CA PRO A 130 13.58 -5.91 16.16
C PRO A 130 14.98 -6.01 15.52
N ALA A 131 15.25 -7.10 14.80
CA ALA A 131 16.51 -7.33 14.09
C ALA A 131 16.55 -6.75 12.66
N SER A 132 15.48 -6.09 12.21
CA SER A 132 15.39 -5.55 10.84
C SER A 132 16.16 -4.24 10.72
N PRO A 133 17.11 -4.12 9.79
CA PRO A 133 17.83 -2.88 9.57
C PRO A 133 16.96 -1.86 8.79
N VAL A 134 17.07 -0.58 9.18
CA VAL A 134 16.69 0.68 8.49
C VAL A 134 15.18 0.97 8.22
N PRO A 135 14.68 2.18 8.59
CA PRO A 135 13.35 2.70 8.24
C PRO A 135 12.95 2.57 6.75
N LYS A 136 13.93 2.54 5.83
CA LYS A 136 13.74 2.42 4.37
C LYS A 136 12.92 1.19 3.98
N PHE A 137 13.14 0.03 4.60
CA PHE A 137 12.35 -1.17 4.27
C PHE A 137 10.90 -1.09 4.76
N ARG A 138 10.65 -0.39 5.88
CA ARG A 138 9.30 -0.13 6.33
C ARG A 138 8.58 0.82 5.37
N LEU A 139 9.25 1.88 4.89
CA LEU A 139 8.68 2.75 3.86
C LEU A 139 8.34 1.98 2.58
N THR A 140 9.25 1.14 2.06
CA THR A 140 8.96 0.31 0.87
C THR A 140 7.77 -0.63 1.09
N PHE A 141 7.68 -1.26 2.26
CA PHE A 141 6.56 -2.14 2.60
C PHE A 141 5.24 -1.37 2.66
N LEU A 142 5.24 -0.19 3.26
CA LEU A 142 4.06 0.67 3.36
C LEU A 142 3.64 1.23 2.00
N ILE A 143 4.58 1.66 1.15
CA ILE A 143 4.30 2.06 -0.25
C ILE A 143 3.58 0.91 -0.97
N CYS A 144 4.10 -0.31 -0.87
CA CYS A 144 3.46 -1.48 -1.45
C CYS A 144 2.05 -1.68 -0.87
N SER A 145 1.91 -1.64 0.45
CA SER A 145 0.63 -1.87 1.14
C SER A 145 -0.44 -0.85 0.76
N VAL A 146 -0.09 0.44 0.65
CA VAL A 146 -0.99 1.50 0.17
C VAL A 146 -1.35 1.27 -1.30
N ARG A 147 -0.37 0.91 -2.15
CA ARG A 147 -0.62 0.55 -3.56
C ARG A 147 -1.56 -0.65 -3.71
N PHE A 148 -1.47 -1.65 -2.84
CA PHE A 148 -2.39 -2.80 -2.79
C PHE A 148 -3.80 -2.42 -2.31
N THR A 149 -3.88 -1.47 -1.39
CA THR A 149 -5.17 -1.00 -0.85
C THR A 149 -6.04 -0.39 -1.94
N ASN A 150 -5.44 0.37 -2.86
CA ASN A 150 -6.18 1.07 -3.91
C ASN A 150 -7.07 0.17 -4.80
N PRO A 151 -6.56 -0.86 -5.52
CA PRO A 151 -7.39 -1.74 -6.35
C PRO A 151 -8.36 -2.62 -5.54
N MET A 152 -8.17 -2.73 -4.23
CA MET A 152 -9.09 -3.45 -3.34
C MET A 152 -10.25 -2.57 -2.87
N LEU A 153 -10.10 -1.25 -2.85
CA LEU A 153 -11.15 -0.31 -2.44
C LEU A 153 -11.84 0.38 -3.60
N PHE A 154 -11.18 0.50 -4.76
CA PHE A 154 -11.68 1.25 -5.92
C PHE A 154 -11.60 0.42 -7.19
N ASP A 155 -12.57 0.63 -8.09
CA ASP A 155 -12.56 0.04 -9.42
C ASP A 155 -11.63 0.81 -10.39
N ASP A 156 -11.57 0.31 -11.63
CA ASP A 156 -10.72 0.88 -12.69
C ASP A 156 -11.15 2.32 -13.06
N LYS A 157 -12.39 2.72 -12.75
CA LYS A 157 -12.94 4.08 -12.94
C LYS A 157 -12.82 4.93 -11.67
N LYS A 158 -12.07 4.47 -10.67
CA LYS A 158 -11.88 5.13 -9.36
C LYS A 158 -13.17 5.20 -8.55
N MET A 159 -14.18 4.38 -8.85
CA MET A 159 -15.42 4.32 -8.09
C MET A 159 -15.26 3.34 -6.91
N PRO A 160 -15.60 3.75 -5.68
CA PRO A 160 -15.38 2.96 -4.49
C PRO A 160 -16.34 1.77 -4.39
N TYR A 161 -15.82 0.61 -4.01
CA TYR A 161 -16.60 -0.54 -3.60
C TYR A 161 -17.13 -0.33 -2.18
N HIS A 162 -18.41 0.03 -2.01
CA HIS A 162 -18.96 0.36 -0.69
C HIS A 162 -18.86 -0.80 0.30
N LEU A 163 -18.98 -2.04 -0.18
CA LEU A 163 -18.74 -3.24 0.62
C LEU A 163 -17.33 -3.28 1.20
N MET A 164 -16.32 -2.98 0.38
CA MET A 164 -14.92 -3.02 0.82
C MET A 164 -14.61 -1.87 1.76
N LEU A 165 -15.13 -0.67 1.50
CA LEU A 165 -14.99 0.46 2.42
C LEU A 165 -15.63 0.18 3.77
N GLN A 166 -16.83 -0.41 3.79
CA GLN A 166 -17.49 -0.80 5.03
C GLN A 166 -16.60 -1.71 5.88
N TYR A 167 -16.07 -2.77 5.27
CA TYR A 167 -15.21 -3.71 6.00
C TYR A 167 -13.88 -3.09 6.39
N PHE A 168 -13.29 -2.25 5.53
CA PHE A 168 -12.05 -1.51 5.82
C PHE A 168 -12.20 -0.58 7.02
N VAL A 169 -13.34 0.10 7.19
CA VAL A 169 -13.60 0.88 8.41
C VAL A 169 -13.77 -0.04 9.62
N SER A 170 -14.58 -1.10 9.50
CA SER A 170 -14.84 -2.02 10.61
C SER A 170 -13.59 -2.79 11.08
N SER A 171 -12.60 -2.99 10.20
CA SER A 171 -11.33 -3.66 10.51
C SER A 171 -10.26 -2.71 11.05
N GLN A 172 -10.60 -1.45 11.35
CA GLN A 172 -9.66 -0.38 11.74
C GLN A 172 -8.64 -0.01 10.64
N GLY A 173 -8.91 -0.37 9.38
CA GLY A 173 -8.04 -0.06 8.25
C GLY A 173 -7.84 1.45 8.03
N LEU A 174 -8.88 2.27 8.24
CA LEU A 174 -8.73 3.73 8.18
C LEU A 174 -7.78 4.27 9.25
N ARG A 175 -7.89 3.76 10.49
CA ARG A 175 -7.00 4.17 11.58
C ARG A 175 -5.55 3.79 11.23
N ALA A 176 -5.32 2.53 10.88
CA ALA A 176 -4.00 2.06 10.46
C ALA A 176 -3.44 2.88 9.29
N PHE A 177 -4.28 3.27 8.32
CA PHE A 177 -3.86 4.15 7.23
C PHE A 177 -3.36 5.52 7.71
N PHE A 178 -4.03 6.16 8.67
CA PHE A 178 -3.53 7.42 9.24
C PHE A 178 -2.30 7.22 10.13
N ASP A 179 -2.25 6.13 10.90
CA ASP A 179 -1.09 5.79 11.73
C ASP A 179 0.20 5.63 10.88
N THR A 180 0.08 5.16 9.62
CA THR A 180 1.24 5.10 8.71
C THR A 180 1.79 6.46 8.32
N PHE A 181 0.93 7.47 8.20
CA PHE A 181 1.35 8.84 7.91
C PHE A 181 2.08 9.43 9.11
N GLU A 182 1.48 9.34 10.30
CA GLU A 182 2.09 9.81 11.56
C GLU A 182 3.46 9.18 11.76
N TRP A 183 3.56 7.85 11.57
CA TRP A 183 4.83 7.15 11.63
C TRP A 183 5.85 7.68 10.61
N ALA A 184 5.45 7.90 9.35
CA ALA A 184 6.37 8.30 8.30
C ALA A 184 6.99 9.68 8.56
N ILE A 185 6.21 10.61 9.13
CA ILE A 185 6.70 11.95 9.50
C ILE A 185 7.42 11.95 10.85
N SER A 186 7.07 11.06 11.79
CA SER A 186 7.73 10.93 13.10
C SER A 186 9.02 10.11 13.03
N ALA A 187 9.23 9.33 11.97
CA ALA A 187 10.45 8.53 11.77
C ALA A 187 11.72 9.38 11.61
N GLY A 188 11.58 10.71 11.44
CA GLY A 188 12.67 11.70 11.55
C GLY A 188 13.00 12.18 12.97
N GLY A 189 12.32 11.65 14.01
CA GLY A 189 12.45 12.07 15.41
C GLY A 189 11.13 12.58 15.99
N GLN A 190 10.92 12.47 17.30
CA GLN A 190 9.76 13.08 17.99
C GLN A 190 9.76 14.62 17.91
N ASP A 191 10.90 15.20 17.53
CA ASP A 191 11.09 16.61 17.17
C ASP A 191 11.50 16.73 15.68
N GLY A 192 10.78 16.05 14.77
CA GLY A 192 11.13 15.89 13.34
C GLY A 192 11.21 17.17 12.48
N LEU A 193 11.21 18.35 13.11
CA LEU A 193 11.55 19.64 12.50
C LEU A 193 12.98 20.10 12.85
N ASP A 194 13.60 19.56 13.90
CA ASP A 194 14.82 20.11 14.49
C ASP A 194 16.11 19.34 14.10
N SER A 195 15.99 18.13 13.54
CA SER A 195 17.06 17.43 12.83
C SER A 195 16.60 17.10 11.41
N GLY A 196 16.65 18.12 10.55
CA GLY A 196 15.83 18.31 9.34
C GLY A 196 16.02 17.38 8.13
N GLU A 197 16.24 16.08 8.29
CA GLU A 197 16.22 15.15 7.15
C GLU A 197 15.40 13.89 7.43
N LEU A 198 14.24 13.79 6.76
CA LEU A 198 13.38 12.60 6.80
C LEU A 198 14.07 11.41 6.13
N PRO A 199 13.73 10.16 6.50
CA PRO A 199 14.29 8.99 5.84
C PRO A 199 14.05 9.02 4.33
N GLU A 200 15.05 8.55 3.56
CA GLU A 200 14.95 8.40 2.12
C GLU A 200 13.72 7.53 1.74
N GLY A 201 12.94 7.99 0.77
CA GLY A 201 11.69 7.33 0.35
C GLY A 201 10.43 7.87 1.04
N THR A 202 10.56 8.78 2.03
CA THR A 202 9.39 9.41 2.67
C THR A 202 8.53 10.19 1.67
N GLY A 203 9.15 10.91 0.72
CA GLY A 203 8.42 11.62 -0.34
C GLY A 203 7.57 10.69 -1.22
N GLU A 204 8.14 9.58 -1.70
CA GLU A 204 7.40 8.60 -2.52
C GLU A 204 6.25 7.95 -1.72
N PHE A 205 6.47 7.68 -0.44
CA PHE A 205 5.42 7.22 0.45
C PHE A 205 4.29 8.25 0.56
N LEU A 206 4.62 9.51 0.82
CA LEU A 206 3.63 10.59 0.94
C LEU A 206 2.83 10.78 -0.35
N ASP A 207 3.47 10.73 -1.52
CA ASP A 207 2.78 10.79 -2.81
C ASP A 207 1.76 9.65 -2.96
N THR A 208 2.19 8.43 -2.64
CA THR A 208 1.35 7.23 -2.71
C THR A 208 0.20 7.29 -1.70
N TRP A 209 0.47 7.78 -0.49
CA TRP A 209 -0.52 7.93 0.58
C TRP A 209 -1.54 9.03 0.25
N LEU A 210 -1.09 10.20 -0.18
CA LEU A 210 -1.95 11.33 -0.57
C LEU A 210 -2.84 10.96 -1.77
N PHE A 211 -2.29 10.22 -2.73
CA PHE A 211 -3.06 9.70 -3.86
C PHE A 211 -4.22 8.80 -3.41
N LEU A 212 -4.01 7.92 -2.42
CA LEU A 212 -5.09 7.09 -1.88
C LEU A 212 -6.08 7.93 -1.06
N LEU A 213 -5.58 8.85 -0.23
CA LEU A 213 -6.42 9.75 0.56
C LEU A 213 -7.35 10.56 -0.34
N GLU A 214 -6.84 11.15 -1.42
CA GLU A 214 -7.62 11.93 -2.39
C GLU A 214 -8.85 11.15 -2.88
N ARG A 215 -8.68 9.85 -3.16
CA ARG A 215 -9.77 8.97 -3.58
C ARG A 215 -10.76 8.71 -2.45
N LEU A 216 -10.28 8.48 -1.23
CA LEU A 216 -11.12 8.20 -0.06
C LEU A 216 -11.96 9.41 0.36
N VAL A 217 -11.50 10.63 0.11
CA VAL A 217 -12.21 11.86 0.51
C VAL A 217 -13.02 12.48 -0.63
N ASN A 218 -13.05 11.89 -1.83
CA ASN A 218 -13.77 12.43 -2.98
C ASN A 218 -15.30 12.22 -2.83
N PRO A 219 -16.09 13.28 -2.57
CA PRO A 219 -17.52 13.11 -2.30
C PRO A 219 -18.30 12.68 -3.53
N ARG A 220 -17.86 13.09 -4.72
CA ARG A 220 -18.55 12.81 -5.99
C ARG A 220 -18.50 11.31 -6.30
N THR A 221 -17.31 10.72 -6.30
CA THR A 221 -17.17 9.29 -6.58
C THR A 221 -17.79 8.43 -5.46
N MET A 222 -17.72 8.88 -4.21
CA MET A 222 -18.32 8.19 -3.07
C MET A 222 -19.85 8.12 -3.14
N LEU A 223 -20.51 9.22 -3.48
CA LEU A 223 -21.98 9.30 -3.54
C LEU A 223 -22.55 8.67 -4.82
N ASP A 224 -21.87 8.81 -5.96
CA ASP A 224 -22.34 8.34 -7.27
C ASP A 224 -21.84 6.93 -7.63
N SER A 225 -21.31 6.17 -6.67
CA SER A 225 -20.71 4.86 -6.95
C SER A 225 -21.74 3.84 -7.45
N PRO A 226 -21.49 3.19 -8.60
CA PRO A 226 -22.33 2.07 -9.07
C PRO A 226 -22.18 0.84 -8.17
N ASN A 227 -21.12 0.77 -7.36
CA ASN A 227 -20.81 -0.34 -6.46
C ASN A 227 -21.46 -0.14 -5.08
N SER A 228 -22.66 0.43 -5.06
CA SER A 228 -23.40 0.78 -3.85
C SER A 228 -24.04 -0.43 -3.19
N LEU A 229 -24.18 -0.38 -1.87
CA LEU A 229 -24.97 -1.37 -1.13
C LEU A 229 -26.44 -0.96 -1.05
N PRO A 230 -27.38 -1.92 -0.93
CA PRO A 230 -28.77 -1.58 -0.65
C PRO A 230 -28.92 -0.72 0.62
N ALA A 231 -30.03 0.00 0.77
CA ALA A 231 -30.29 0.72 2.03
C ALA A 231 -30.77 -0.24 3.14
N LYS A 232 -31.40 -1.36 2.76
CA LYS A 232 -32.02 -2.33 3.67
C LYS A 232 -31.88 -3.74 3.10
N SER A 233 -31.71 -4.73 3.96
CA SER A 233 -31.80 -6.15 3.63
C SER A 233 -32.26 -6.95 4.84
N SER A 234 -33.02 -8.01 4.61
CA SER A 234 -33.43 -8.96 5.65
C SER A 234 -32.42 -10.09 5.86
N GLN A 235 -31.28 -10.08 5.15
CA GLN A 235 -30.27 -11.12 5.30
C GLN A 235 -29.54 -11.03 6.66
N PRO A 236 -29.34 -12.16 7.37
CA PRO A 236 -28.62 -12.18 8.63
C PRO A 236 -27.20 -11.58 8.54
N GLY A 237 -26.89 -10.67 9.46
CA GLY A 237 -25.60 -9.98 9.54
C GLY A 237 -25.35 -8.93 8.45
N TYR A 238 -26.38 -8.58 7.67
CA TYR A 238 -26.29 -7.47 6.73
C TYR A 238 -26.20 -6.15 7.48
N GLN A 239 -25.30 -5.27 7.04
CA GLN A 239 -25.12 -3.95 7.59
C GLN A 239 -25.05 -2.96 6.41
N PRO A 240 -25.88 -1.90 6.40
CA PRO A 240 -25.87 -0.93 5.32
C PRO A 240 -24.61 -0.05 5.40
N PHE A 241 -24.16 0.45 4.25
CA PHE A 241 -23.10 1.46 4.17
C PHE A 241 -23.71 2.82 3.83
N SER A 242 -23.29 3.86 4.54
CA SER A 242 -23.68 5.24 4.26
C SER A 242 -22.45 6.03 3.82
N PRO A 243 -22.33 6.39 2.53
CA PRO A 243 -21.20 7.17 2.02
C PRO A 243 -21.04 8.51 2.73
N LEU A 244 -22.15 9.17 3.07
CA LEU A 244 -22.12 10.43 3.82
C LEU A 244 -21.55 10.24 5.23
N LYS A 245 -21.98 9.21 5.97
CA LYS A 245 -21.40 8.91 7.29
C LYS A 245 -19.92 8.57 7.19
N PHE A 246 -19.52 7.84 6.14
CA PHE A 246 -18.11 7.56 5.87
C PHE A 246 -17.30 8.84 5.65
N LEU A 247 -17.78 9.75 4.80
CA LEU A 247 -17.12 11.03 4.52
C LEU A 247 -16.98 11.89 5.78
N ILE A 248 -18.02 11.95 6.61
CA ILE A 248 -17.95 12.63 7.91
C ILE A 248 -16.92 11.95 8.82
N HIS A 249 -16.92 10.62 8.87
CA HIS A 249 -16.02 9.85 9.72
C HIS A 249 -14.56 10.04 9.34
N ILE A 250 -14.20 9.91 8.06
CA ILE A 250 -12.82 10.08 7.61
C ILE A 250 -12.30 11.49 7.86
N GLN A 251 -13.14 12.53 7.71
CA GLN A 251 -12.76 13.90 8.04
C GLN A 251 -12.50 14.10 9.53
N LYS A 252 -13.28 13.43 10.40
CA LYS A 252 -13.05 13.44 11.86
C LYS A 252 -11.75 12.74 12.23
N VAL A 253 -11.51 11.55 11.70
CA VAL A 253 -10.27 10.78 11.97
C VAL A 253 -9.06 11.59 11.50
N ARG A 254 -9.12 12.15 10.28
CA ARG A 254 -8.11 13.06 9.77
C ARG A 254 -7.83 14.20 10.76
N SER A 255 -8.87 14.91 11.20
CA SER A 255 -8.69 16.05 12.12
C SER A 255 -8.06 15.65 13.45
N GLN A 256 -8.28 14.42 13.92
CA GLN A 256 -7.66 13.89 15.15
C GLN A 256 -6.20 13.49 14.94
N SER A 257 -5.85 12.93 13.78
CA SER A 257 -4.47 12.53 13.45
C SER A 257 -3.55 13.70 13.11
N PHE A 258 -4.10 14.89 12.86
CA PHE A 258 -3.34 16.11 12.53
C PHE A 258 -3.39 17.17 13.64
N SER A 259 -3.92 16.83 14.82
CA SER A 259 -3.98 17.70 16.01
C SER A 259 -2.95 17.29 17.04
#